data_AF-A0A6J4X1M8-F1
#
_entry.id   AF-A0A6J4X1M8-F1
#
_cell.length_a   1.000
_cell.length_b   1.000
_cell.length_c   1.000
_cell.angle_alpha   90.00
_cell.angle_beta   90.00
_cell.angle_gamma   90.00
#
_symmetry.space_group_name_H-M   'P 1'
#
loop_
_entity.id
_entity.type
_entity.pdbx_description
1 polymer ?
#
loop_
_entity_poly.entity_id
_entity_poly.type
_entity_poly.pdbx_seq_one_letter_code
_entity_poly.pdbx_strand_id
1 'polypeptide(L)'
;DSSRFVIEWSMQYSEKFEVFIDVRTTAGQRYIYYTPVDYDGLGNGEYVHYGLGSDVKDGKWHTFVSDLQADLEAAQPGVSILEVNVFYIRGSGKLDDIKLWGEMPAFWDSDDDGISDFEEQTIYGTDRYRMDTDVDGINDGDELSFWGADWDVDYDGDGLNNLVDMDSDNDGVQDNA
;
A
#
# COMPACT_ATOMS: atom_id res chain seq x y z
N ASP A 1 -15.92 9.28 14.63
CA ASP A 1 -15.74 10.10 13.43
C ASP A 1 -14.34 9.78 12.91
N SER A 2 -14.18 8.60 12.31
CA SER A 2 -12.90 8.00 11.89
C SER A 2 -12.54 8.30 10.42
N SER A 3 -13.40 9.06 9.75
CA SER A 3 -13.38 9.36 8.31
C SER A 3 -12.52 10.58 7.95
N ARG A 4 -11.31 10.74 8.47
CA ARG A 4 -10.50 11.97 8.18
C ARG A 4 -9.05 11.73 7.78
N PHE A 5 -8.68 10.48 7.56
CA PHE A 5 -7.28 10.10 7.43
C PHE A 5 -6.96 9.40 6.11
N VAL A 6 -7.90 9.42 5.15
CA VAL A 6 -7.61 9.02 3.77
C VAL A 6 -7.04 10.21 3.02
N ILE A 7 -5.81 10.12 2.54
CA ILE A 7 -5.15 11.17 1.78
C ILE A 7 -4.99 10.76 0.32
N GLU A 8 -5.18 11.72 -0.59
CA GLU A 8 -4.87 11.62 -2.01
C GLU A 8 -3.81 12.67 -2.38
N TRP A 9 -2.89 12.32 -3.28
CA TRP A 9 -2.06 13.29 -3.99
C TRP A 9 -1.65 12.77 -5.38
N SER A 10 -1.51 13.67 -6.34
CA SER A 10 -0.96 13.34 -7.66
C SER A 10 0.44 13.91 -7.82
N MET A 11 1.37 13.14 -8.36
CA MET A 11 2.75 13.57 -8.55
C MET A 11 3.38 13.03 -9.83
N GLN A 12 4.38 13.76 -10.33
CA GLN A 12 5.20 13.35 -11.46
C GLN A 12 6.68 13.54 -11.11
N TYR A 13 7.38 12.43 -10.94
CA TYR A 13 8.80 12.37 -10.57
C TYR A 13 9.56 11.42 -11.48
N SER A 14 10.83 11.75 -11.75
CA SER A 14 11.75 10.91 -12.54
C SER A 14 13.00 10.51 -11.76
N GLU A 15 13.02 10.81 -10.46
CA GLU A 15 14.12 10.55 -9.53
C GLU A 15 13.55 10.19 -8.15
N LYS A 16 14.44 9.87 -7.20
CA LYS A 16 14.01 9.54 -5.84
C LYS A 16 13.28 10.72 -5.19
N PHE A 17 12.21 10.41 -4.47
CA PHE A 17 11.46 11.34 -3.65
C PHE A 17 11.16 10.73 -2.29
N GLU A 18 10.77 11.58 -1.35
CA GLU A 18 10.20 11.17 -0.07
C GLU A 18 8.97 12.03 0.21
N VAL A 19 7.80 11.40 0.34
CA VAL A 19 6.58 12.06 0.81
C VAL A 19 6.44 11.77 2.29
N PHE A 20 6.25 12.79 3.12
CA PHE A 20 6.06 12.66 4.55
C PHE A 20 4.73 13.24 4.98
N ILE A 21 4.07 12.51 5.87
CA ILE A 21 2.86 12.94 6.56
C ILE A 21 3.11 12.88 8.06
N ASP A 22 3.11 14.06 8.65
CA ASP A 22 3.19 14.24 10.10
C ASP A 22 1.78 14.10 10.68
N VAL A 23 1.61 13.14 11.59
CA VAL A 23 0.36 12.91 12.28
C VAL A 23 0.58 12.94 13.80
N ARG A 24 -0.38 13.52 14.52
CA ARG A 24 -0.46 13.34 15.97
C ARG A 24 -1.33 12.13 16.26
N THR A 25 -0.86 11.26 17.14
CA THR A 25 -1.54 10.00 17.50
C THR A 25 -1.76 9.89 19.00
N THR A 26 -2.46 8.84 19.44
CA THR A 26 -2.59 8.48 20.85
C THR A 26 -1.26 8.09 21.52
N ALA A 27 -0.21 7.83 20.74
CA ALA A 27 1.13 7.44 21.19
C ALA A 27 2.22 8.48 20.87
N GLY A 28 1.83 9.74 20.65
CA GLY A 28 2.74 10.84 20.31
C GLY A 28 2.75 11.17 18.82
N GLN A 29 3.80 11.82 18.35
CA GLN A 29 3.94 12.16 16.93
C GLN A 29 4.38 10.93 16.13
N ARG A 30 3.88 10.79 14.89
CA ARG A 30 4.37 9.83 13.91
C ARG A 30 4.59 10.50 12.57
N TYR A 31 5.56 9.99 11.82
CA TYR A 31 5.83 10.32 10.44
C TYR A 31 5.54 9.09 9.59
N ILE A 32 4.40 9.10 8.90
CA ILE A 32 4.11 8.11 7.86
C ILE A 32 4.75 8.64 6.58
N TYR A 33 5.62 7.88 5.95
CA TYR A 33 6.35 8.36 4.79
C TYR A 33 6.45 7.32 3.68
N TYR A 34 6.42 7.82 2.45
CA TYR A 34 6.29 7.02 1.24
C TYR A 34 7.48 7.27 0.32
N THR A 35 8.08 6.21 -0.21
CA THR A 35 9.21 6.29 -1.14
C THR A 35 9.06 5.32 -2.31
N PRO A 36 9.72 5.58 -3.46
CA PRO A 36 9.59 4.74 -4.65
C PRO A 36 10.48 3.48 -4.56
N VAL A 37 10.07 2.54 -3.72
CA VAL A 37 10.68 1.22 -3.51
C VAL A 37 9.58 0.16 -3.36
N ASP A 38 9.92 -1.10 -3.60
CA ASP A 38 8.99 -2.24 -3.56
C ASP A 38 8.97 -2.94 -2.19
N TYR A 39 9.12 -2.19 -1.10
CA TYR A 39 9.10 -2.76 0.25
C TYR A 39 8.66 -1.76 1.31
N ASP A 40 8.02 -2.30 2.35
CA ASP A 40 7.64 -1.57 3.55
C ASP A 40 8.69 -1.63 4.65
N GLY A 41 8.73 -0.57 5.45
CA GLY A 41 9.63 -0.43 6.60
C GLY A 41 8.87 0.05 7.81
N LEU A 42 7.86 -0.72 8.23
CA LEU A 42 6.84 -0.28 9.19
C LEU A 42 7.42 0.17 10.54
N GLY A 43 8.43 -0.55 11.05
CA GLY A 43 9.17 -0.18 12.27
C GLY A 43 8.30 -0.06 13.54
N ASN A 44 8.94 0.16 14.69
CA ASN A 44 8.26 0.36 15.99
C ASN A 44 8.47 1.78 16.56
N GLY A 45 9.07 2.67 15.77
CA GLY A 45 9.52 3.99 16.20
C GLY A 45 8.53 5.11 15.84
N GLU A 46 9.06 6.32 15.71
CA GLU A 46 8.27 7.48 15.26
C GLU A 46 7.99 7.48 13.76
N TYR A 47 8.73 6.68 12.98
CA TYR A 47 8.63 6.61 11.52
C TYR A 47 7.99 5.29 11.09
N VAL A 48 7.04 5.38 10.17
CA VAL A 48 6.39 4.25 9.49
C VAL A 48 6.59 4.46 7.98
N HIS A 49 7.23 3.49 7.32
CA HIS A 49 7.59 3.59 5.90
C HIS A 49 6.73 2.68 5.04
N TYR A 50 6.24 3.23 3.93
CA TYR A 50 5.58 2.49 2.87
C TYR A 50 6.30 2.64 1.52
N GLY A 51 6.43 1.52 0.80
CA GLY A 51 6.79 1.53 -0.61
C GLY A 51 5.62 2.02 -1.47
N LEU A 52 5.91 2.72 -2.56
CA LEU A 52 4.92 3.05 -3.61
C LEU A 52 5.23 2.33 -4.93
N GLY A 53 6.04 1.28 -4.89
CA GLY A 53 6.63 0.68 -6.07
C GLY A 53 7.82 1.48 -6.61
N SER A 54 8.81 0.79 -7.17
CA SER A 54 10.01 1.41 -7.72
C SER A 54 9.82 2.00 -9.12
N ASP A 55 8.73 1.63 -9.79
CA ASP A 55 8.40 2.06 -11.16
C ASP A 55 7.70 3.43 -11.23
N VAL A 56 7.18 3.96 -10.12
CA VAL A 56 6.50 5.27 -10.07
C VAL A 56 7.43 6.48 -10.29
N LYS A 57 8.72 6.23 -10.55
CA LYS A 57 9.72 7.23 -10.96
C LYS A 57 9.87 7.29 -12.50
N ASP A 58 8.87 6.86 -13.25
CA ASP A 58 8.91 6.79 -14.72
C ASP A 58 8.72 8.15 -15.42
N GLY A 59 8.57 9.25 -14.67
CA GLY A 59 8.33 10.58 -15.20
C GLY A 59 6.90 10.80 -15.72
N LYS A 60 5.95 9.89 -15.44
CA LYS A 60 4.52 10.08 -15.69
C LYS A 60 3.82 10.59 -14.43
N TRP A 61 2.56 10.97 -14.58
CA TRP A 61 1.71 11.31 -13.45
C TRP A 61 1.18 10.02 -12.83
N HIS A 62 1.31 9.92 -11.52
CA HIS A 62 0.72 8.89 -10.67
C HIS A 62 -0.14 9.57 -9.63
N THR A 63 -1.25 8.95 -9.25
CA THR A 63 -2.10 9.39 -8.15
C THR A 63 -2.09 8.33 -7.09
N PHE A 64 -1.81 8.72 -5.86
CA PHE A 64 -1.77 7.81 -4.73
C PHE A 64 -2.90 8.15 -3.79
N VAL A 65 -3.54 7.11 -3.26
CA VAL A 65 -4.50 7.19 -2.17
C VAL A 65 -4.05 6.28 -1.04
N SER A 66 -4.10 6.76 0.19
CA SER A 66 -3.74 5.98 1.37
C SER A 66 -4.67 6.29 2.54
N ASP A 67 -5.17 5.23 3.21
CA ASP A 67 -5.74 5.34 4.54
C ASP A 67 -4.62 5.34 5.59
N LEU A 68 -4.28 6.53 6.08
CA LEU A 68 -3.21 6.72 7.06
C LEU A 68 -3.48 6.01 8.39
N GLN A 69 -4.74 5.83 8.76
CA GLN A 69 -5.07 5.11 10.00
C GLN A 69 -4.85 3.61 9.83
N ALA A 70 -5.21 3.04 8.68
CA ALA A 70 -4.93 1.64 8.36
C ALA A 70 -3.42 1.39 8.27
N ASP A 71 -2.70 2.26 7.55
CA ASP A 71 -1.25 2.24 7.43
C ASP A 71 -0.58 2.28 8.83
N LEU A 72 -1.03 3.17 9.72
CA LEU A 72 -0.50 3.23 11.07
C LEU A 72 -0.85 1.99 11.92
N GLU A 73 -2.06 1.46 11.79
CA GLU A 73 -2.53 0.31 12.57
C GLU A 73 -1.77 -0.98 12.18
N ALA A 74 -1.45 -1.15 10.89
CA ALA A 74 -0.62 -2.26 10.41
C ALA A 74 0.79 -2.24 11.05
N ALA A 75 1.38 -1.06 11.17
CA ALA A 75 2.68 -0.90 11.82
C ALA A 75 2.61 -0.96 13.36
N GLN A 76 1.59 -0.34 13.95
CA GLN A 76 1.48 -0.10 15.39
C GLN A 76 0.03 -0.31 15.85
N PRO A 77 -0.37 -1.57 16.10
CA PRO A 77 -1.74 -1.89 16.48
C PRO A 77 -2.22 -1.16 17.73
N GLY A 78 -3.43 -0.61 17.68
CA GLY A 78 -4.08 0.16 18.73
C GLY A 78 -3.68 1.63 18.81
N VAL A 79 -2.84 2.12 17.88
CA VAL A 79 -2.46 3.54 17.83
C VAL A 79 -3.39 4.28 16.87
N SER A 80 -4.15 5.24 17.40
CA SER A 80 -5.10 6.01 16.61
C SER A 80 -4.58 7.40 16.26
N ILE A 81 -4.82 7.82 15.02
CA ILE A 81 -4.55 9.19 14.56
C ILE A 81 -5.59 10.15 15.14
N LEU A 82 -5.10 11.29 15.61
CA LEU A 82 -5.91 12.38 16.17
C LEU A 82 -6.01 13.56 15.18
N GLU A 83 -4.95 13.84 14.43
CA GLU A 83 -4.90 14.89 13.40
C GLU A 83 -3.74 14.67 12.43
N VAL A 84 -3.92 15.13 11.19
CA VAL A 84 -2.86 15.30 10.19
C VAL A 84 -2.33 16.73 10.29
N ASN A 85 -1.03 16.87 10.59
CA ASN A 85 -0.40 18.16 10.83
C ASN A 85 0.24 18.75 9.58
N VAL A 86 0.99 17.93 8.84
CA VAL A 86 1.82 18.38 7.72
C VAL A 86 1.84 17.34 6.62
N PHE A 87 1.74 17.79 5.38
CA PHE A 87 2.17 17.06 4.18
C PHE A 87 3.40 17.79 3.62
N TYR A 88 4.53 17.11 3.51
CA TYR A 88 5.71 17.68 2.85
C TYR A 88 6.42 16.64 1.98
N ILE A 89 7.06 17.12 0.92
CA ILE A 89 7.74 16.28 -0.05
C ILE A 89 9.19 16.73 -0.23
N ARG A 90 10.09 15.78 -0.46
CA ARG A 90 11.48 16.02 -0.85
C ARG A 90 11.76 15.42 -2.22
N GLY A 91 12.56 16.12 -3.01
CA GLY A 91 12.96 15.73 -4.36
C GLY A 91 12.66 16.82 -5.38
N SER A 92 12.87 16.53 -6.66
CA SER A 92 12.51 17.43 -7.78
C SER A 92 11.44 16.79 -8.65
N GLY A 93 10.27 17.42 -8.73
CA GLY A 93 9.16 16.93 -9.53
C GLY A 93 7.98 17.89 -9.53
N LYS A 94 6.81 17.38 -9.90
CA LYS A 94 5.53 18.11 -9.88
C LYS A 94 4.57 17.45 -8.91
N LEU A 95 3.68 18.24 -8.34
CA LEU A 95 2.69 17.83 -7.36
C LEU A 95 1.39 18.59 -7.66
N ASP A 96 0.26 17.89 -7.60
CA ASP A 96 -1.09 18.42 -7.76
C ASP A 96 -2.09 17.63 -6.90
N ASP A 97 -3.35 18.08 -6.86
CA ASP A 97 -4.51 17.31 -6.38
C ASP A 97 -4.46 16.76 -4.94
N ILE A 98 -3.71 17.42 -4.04
CA ILE A 98 -3.63 17.01 -2.63
C ILE A 98 -5.00 17.18 -1.93
N LYS A 99 -5.58 16.10 -1.41
CA LYS A 99 -6.90 16.08 -0.77
C LYS A 99 -6.92 15.15 0.44
N LEU A 100 -7.78 15.46 1.42
CA LEU A 100 -8.19 14.51 2.46
C LEU A 100 -9.65 14.11 2.20
N TRP A 101 -9.88 12.81 2.12
CA TRP A 101 -11.18 12.22 1.90
C TRP A 101 -11.83 11.80 3.23
N GLY A 102 -13.16 11.68 3.15
CA GLY A 102 -13.95 11.07 4.21
C GLY A 102 -13.75 9.55 4.29
N GLU A 103 -13.63 8.93 3.14
CA GLU A 103 -13.60 7.48 2.97
C GLU A 103 -12.75 7.16 1.76
N MET A 104 -12.25 5.92 1.71
CA MET A 104 -11.45 5.45 0.59
C MET A 104 -12.36 5.30 -0.64
N PRO A 105 -12.06 5.95 -1.78
CA PRO A 105 -12.88 5.81 -2.96
C PRO A 105 -12.74 4.39 -3.55
N ALA A 106 -13.85 3.65 -3.61
CA ALA A 106 -13.88 2.24 -4.02
C ALA A 106 -13.63 1.97 -5.52
N PHE A 107 -13.09 2.95 -6.26
CA PHE A 107 -12.80 2.82 -7.69
C PHE A 107 -11.34 3.09 -8.04
N TRP A 108 -10.52 3.44 -7.05
CA TRP A 108 -9.08 3.58 -7.27
C TRP A 108 -8.43 2.21 -7.29
N ASP A 109 -7.52 2.07 -8.24
CA ASP A 109 -6.71 0.91 -8.57
C ASP A 109 -5.38 1.53 -9.00
N SER A 110 -4.42 1.57 -8.08
CA SER A 110 -3.21 2.39 -8.17
C SER A 110 -2.13 1.72 -9.01
N ASP A 111 -2.14 0.40 -9.10
CA ASP A 111 -1.22 -0.38 -9.92
C ASP A 111 -1.87 -0.96 -11.19
N ASP A 112 -3.16 -0.73 -11.44
CA ASP A 112 -3.89 -1.15 -12.63
C ASP A 112 -3.94 -2.69 -12.84
N ASP A 113 -3.95 -3.47 -11.76
CA ASP A 113 -3.98 -4.93 -11.81
C ASP A 113 -5.42 -5.52 -11.89
N GLY A 114 -6.43 -4.69 -11.60
CA GLY A 114 -7.85 -5.04 -11.64
C GLY A 114 -8.51 -5.27 -10.27
N ILE A 115 -7.77 -5.12 -9.17
CA ILE A 115 -8.28 -5.07 -7.81
C ILE A 115 -8.25 -3.60 -7.34
N SER A 116 -9.29 -3.13 -6.64
CA SER A 116 -9.25 -1.77 -6.10
C SER A 116 -8.36 -1.69 -4.86
N ASP A 117 -7.63 -0.58 -4.67
CA ASP A 117 -6.77 -0.33 -3.49
C ASP A 117 -7.51 -0.61 -2.16
N PHE A 118 -8.83 -0.38 -2.14
CA PHE A 118 -9.67 -0.63 -0.98
C PHE A 118 -9.83 -2.12 -0.71
N GLU A 119 -10.08 -2.92 -1.74
CA GLU A 119 -10.24 -4.37 -1.63
C GLU A 119 -8.90 -5.03 -1.29
N GLU A 120 -7.81 -4.60 -1.92
CA GLU A 120 -6.46 -5.06 -1.59
C GLU A 120 -6.14 -4.83 -0.11
N GLN A 121 -6.34 -3.60 0.38
CA GLN A 121 -6.04 -3.27 1.77
C GLN A 121 -6.97 -3.94 2.79
N THR A 122 -8.25 -4.11 2.48
CA THR A 122 -9.27 -4.49 3.49
C THR A 122 -9.78 -5.93 3.38
N ILE A 123 -9.56 -6.57 2.23
CA ILE A 123 -10.05 -7.91 1.94
C ILE A 123 -8.88 -8.85 1.65
N TYR A 124 -8.08 -8.56 0.62
CA TYR A 124 -7.16 -9.54 0.05
C TYR A 124 -5.78 -9.56 0.71
N GLY A 125 -5.33 -8.42 1.26
CA GLY A 125 -4.02 -8.29 1.90
C GLY A 125 -2.86 -8.16 0.90
N THR A 126 -3.16 -7.83 -0.36
CA THR A 126 -2.21 -7.53 -1.42
C THR A 126 -1.71 -6.07 -1.34
N ASP A 127 -0.62 -5.77 -2.04
CA ASP A 127 0.02 -4.45 -2.09
C ASP A 127 -0.52 -3.61 -3.25
N ARG A 128 -1.39 -2.65 -2.92
CA ARG A 128 -2.01 -1.68 -3.84
C ARG A 128 -1.11 -0.87 -4.77
N TYR A 129 0.20 -0.94 -4.60
CA TYR A 129 1.16 -0.25 -5.47
C TYR A 129 2.01 -1.22 -6.28
N ARG A 130 1.65 -2.50 -6.29
CA ARG A 130 2.43 -3.56 -6.89
C ARG A 130 1.51 -4.67 -7.40
N MET A 131 1.35 -4.69 -8.72
CA MET A 131 0.49 -5.63 -9.45
C MET A 131 0.67 -7.13 -9.13
N ASP A 132 1.79 -7.53 -8.52
CA ASP A 132 2.20 -8.90 -8.19
C ASP A 132 2.84 -8.78 -6.82
N THR A 133 2.13 -9.13 -5.75
CA THR A 133 2.52 -8.86 -4.36
C THR A 133 3.66 -9.77 -3.89
N ASP A 134 3.61 -11.06 -4.24
CA ASP A 134 4.51 -12.09 -3.71
C ASP A 134 5.74 -12.36 -4.60
N VAL A 135 5.83 -11.70 -5.75
CA VAL A 135 6.92 -11.79 -6.73
C VAL A 135 6.98 -13.13 -7.44
N ASP A 136 5.87 -13.86 -7.51
CA ASP A 136 5.82 -15.12 -8.25
C ASP A 136 5.76 -14.88 -9.77
N GLY A 137 5.28 -13.72 -10.23
CA GLY A 137 5.17 -13.35 -11.64
C GLY A 137 3.77 -13.46 -12.26
N ILE A 138 2.75 -13.73 -11.44
CA ILE A 138 1.32 -13.58 -11.74
C ILE A 138 0.86 -12.30 -11.06
N ASN A 139 -0.04 -11.55 -11.70
CA ASN A 139 -0.62 -10.37 -11.07
C ASN A 139 -1.72 -10.76 -10.07
N ASP A 140 -1.89 -10.03 -8.97
CA ASP A 140 -2.83 -10.38 -7.89
C ASP A 140 -4.27 -10.48 -8.42
N GLY A 141 -4.68 -9.58 -9.32
CA GLY A 141 -5.97 -9.65 -10.02
C GLY A 141 -6.17 -10.92 -10.85
N ASP A 142 -5.10 -11.43 -11.48
CA ASP A 142 -5.13 -12.70 -12.22
C ASP A 142 -5.17 -13.90 -11.27
N GLU A 143 -4.43 -13.85 -10.16
CA GLU A 143 -4.47 -14.87 -9.11
C GLU A 143 -5.86 -14.95 -8.46
N LEU A 144 -6.44 -13.82 -8.07
CA LEU A 144 -7.78 -13.74 -7.50
C LEU A 144 -8.83 -14.34 -8.45
N SER A 145 -8.69 -14.09 -9.75
CA SER A 145 -9.55 -14.67 -10.78
C SER A 145 -9.38 -16.19 -10.89
N PHE A 146 -8.15 -16.70 -10.73
CA PHE A 146 -7.82 -18.12 -10.77
C PHE A 146 -8.32 -18.87 -9.53
N TRP A 147 -7.96 -18.40 -8.32
CA TRP A 147 -8.31 -19.01 -7.04
C TRP A 147 -9.79 -18.86 -6.71
N GLY A 148 -10.40 -17.73 -7.07
CA GLY A 148 -11.83 -17.49 -6.92
C GLY A 148 -12.28 -17.54 -5.47
N ALA A 149 -12.96 -18.62 -5.07
CA ALA A 149 -13.44 -18.77 -3.68
C ALA A 149 -12.37 -19.25 -2.71
N ASP A 150 -11.25 -19.76 -3.22
CA ASP A 150 -10.17 -20.36 -2.45
C ASP A 150 -8.98 -19.39 -2.27
N TRP A 151 -9.15 -18.09 -2.55
CA TRP A 151 -8.08 -17.09 -2.46
C TRP A 151 -7.50 -16.96 -1.04
N ASP A 152 -8.32 -17.17 0.00
CA ASP A 152 -7.91 -17.05 1.41
C ASP A 152 -7.45 -18.37 2.04
N VAL A 153 -7.28 -19.41 1.22
CA VAL A 153 -6.79 -20.71 1.66
C VAL A 153 -5.27 -20.64 1.83
N ASP A 154 -4.79 -21.37 2.84
CA ASP A 154 -3.38 -21.62 3.15
C ASP A 154 -3.15 -23.12 2.88
N TYR A 155 -2.72 -23.46 1.67
CA TYR A 155 -2.66 -24.85 1.19
C TYR A 155 -1.49 -25.63 1.81
N ASP A 156 -0.37 -24.97 2.06
CA ASP A 156 0.85 -25.59 2.56
C ASP A 156 1.04 -25.44 4.09
N GLY A 157 0.29 -24.53 4.71
CA GLY A 157 0.27 -24.28 6.16
C GLY A 157 1.38 -23.36 6.66
N ASP A 158 1.99 -22.54 5.81
CA ASP A 158 3.06 -21.62 6.18
C ASP A 158 2.56 -20.30 6.80
N GLY A 159 1.26 -20.03 6.67
CA GLY A 159 0.56 -18.88 7.22
C GLY A 159 0.36 -17.72 6.25
N LEU A 160 0.73 -17.87 4.98
CA LEU A 160 0.33 -17.01 3.87
C LEU A 160 -0.96 -17.55 3.23
N ASN A 161 -1.69 -16.66 2.56
CA ASN A 161 -2.82 -17.08 1.74
C ASN A 161 -2.37 -17.12 0.27
N ASN A 162 -3.13 -17.81 -0.56
CA ASN A 162 -2.79 -18.06 -1.97
C ASN A 162 -2.60 -16.81 -2.85
N LEU A 163 -2.98 -15.60 -2.41
CA LEU A 163 -2.71 -14.35 -3.17
C LEU A 163 -1.39 -13.68 -2.76
N VAL A 164 -0.74 -14.17 -1.71
CA VAL A 164 0.47 -13.56 -1.15
C VAL A 164 1.53 -14.62 -0.85
N ASP A 165 1.41 -15.80 -1.46
CA ASP A 165 2.29 -16.94 -1.31
C ASP A 165 2.88 -17.35 -2.66
N MET A 166 4.20 -17.18 -2.79
CA MET A 166 4.91 -17.41 -4.04
C MET A 166 4.95 -18.87 -4.52
N ASP A 167 4.59 -19.83 -3.66
CA ASP A 167 4.56 -21.29 -3.91
C ASP A 167 3.46 -21.91 -3.05
N SER A 168 2.20 -21.67 -3.43
CA SER A 168 1.00 -21.95 -2.61
C SER A 168 0.88 -23.42 -2.19
N ASP A 169 1.48 -24.37 -2.91
CA ASP A 169 1.44 -25.80 -2.59
C ASP A 169 2.76 -26.38 -2.08
N ASN A 170 3.81 -25.54 -2.00
CA ASN A 170 5.15 -25.84 -1.51
C ASN A 170 5.76 -27.09 -2.15
N ASP A 171 5.53 -27.24 -3.46
CA ASP A 171 6.12 -28.31 -4.25
C ASP A 171 7.57 -27.97 -4.70
N GLY A 172 7.99 -26.73 -4.46
CA GLY A 172 9.30 -26.18 -4.80
C GLY A 172 9.34 -25.48 -6.16
N VAL A 173 8.18 -25.15 -6.73
CA VAL A 173 7.97 -24.41 -7.98
C VAL A 173 7.00 -23.26 -7.69
N GLN A 174 7.30 -22.06 -8.20
CA GLN A 174 6.40 -20.93 -8.03
C GLN A 174 5.10 -21.12 -8.81
N ASP A 175 4.01 -20.49 -8.39
CA ASP A 175 2.67 -20.70 -8.96
C ASP A 175 2.62 -20.37 -10.47
N ASN A 176 3.51 -19.50 -10.96
CA ASN A 176 3.66 -19.17 -12.37
C ASN A 176 4.23 -20.27 -13.30
N ALA A 177 4.73 -21.41 -12.79
CA ALA A 177 5.65 -22.31 -13.51
C ALA A 177 5.15 -23.72 -13.86
#